data_AF-A0A6P3F8C2-F1
#
_entry.id   AF-A0A6P3F8C2-F1
#
_cell.length_a   1.000
_cell.length_b   1.000
_cell.length_c   1.000
_cell.angle_alpha   90.00
_cell.angle_beta   90.00
_cell.angle_gamma   90.00
#
_symmetry.space_group_name_H-M   'P 1'
#
loop_
_entity.id
_entity.type
_entity.pdbx_description
1 polymer ?
#
loop_
_entity_poly.entity_id
_entity_poly.type
_entity_poly.pdbx_seq_one_letter_code
_entity_poly.pdbx_strand_id
1 'polypeptide(L)'
;MCVRLGGLNVDDFRKVLLKAGLVMVVLGHLSFVAAAILHGTVLRYVTTPHDAVALQYCVVNIVSVTSAIVVISSGIAVIVLSRYLPSMVLRWTVFSSSIACVLLTLTCALGLLASIAVTFATQGRALLTVCTFGSPELLVLTPDCPFDPTRIYSSSLCLWGISLVLCVAESVFAVRCIQLTHQVLELRPWWGKSGHHVVQSPEPVEGHNLMSCTSSVPLTL
;
A
#
# COMPACT_ATOMS: atom_id res chain seq x y z
N MET A 1 -1.19 -0.10 33.95
CA MET A 1 -1.51 1.27 33.51
C MET A 1 -2.27 1.20 32.20
N CYS A 2 -3.55 1.60 32.19
CA CYS A 2 -4.41 1.57 31.02
C CYS A 2 -4.26 2.91 30.28
N VAL A 3 -3.60 2.92 29.11
CA VAL A 3 -3.41 4.15 28.31
C VAL A 3 -4.60 4.28 27.38
N ARG A 4 -5.41 5.33 27.57
CA ARG A 4 -6.57 5.64 26.71
C ARG A 4 -6.08 6.42 25.48
N LEU A 5 -6.08 5.78 24.32
CA LEU A 5 -5.62 6.35 23.05
C LEU A 5 -6.87 6.88 22.30
N GLY A 6 -7.18 8.17 22.41
CA GLY A 6 -8.28 8.80 21.65
C GLY A 6 -9.65 8.14 21.82
N GLY A 7 -9.99 7.72 23.05
CA GLY A 7 -11.29 7.09 23.37
C GLY A 7 -11.36 5.58 23.12
N LEU A 8 -10.45 4.99 22.33
CA LEU A 8 -10.34 3.53 22.15
C LEU A 8 -9.35 2.91 23.16
N ASN A 9 -9.66 1.68 23.60
CA ASN A 9 -8.71 0.85 24.33
C ASN A 9 -7.55 0.44 23.39
N VAL A 10 -6.35 0.23 23.94
CA VAL A 10 -5.16 -0.21 23.18
C VAL A 10 -5.46 -1.49 22.40
N ASP A 11 -6.23 -2.41 22.98
CA ASP A 11 -6.58 -3.68 22.33
C ASP A 11 -7.48 -3.48 21.11
N ASP A 12 -8.43 -2.54 21.16
CA ASP A 12 -9.29 -2.24 20.02
C ASP A 12 -8.52 -1.52 18.92
N PHE A 13 -7.57 -0.65 19.29
CA PHE A 13 -6.68 0.00 18.35
C PHE A 13 -5.81 -1.03 17.60
N ARG A 14 -5.26 -2.03 18.31
CA ARG A 14 -4.50 -3.14 17.68
C ARG A 14 -5.34 -3.90 16.68
N LYS A 15 -6.61 -4.21 17.01
CA LYS A 15 -7.54 -4.89 16.09
C LYS A 15 -7.80 -4.08 14.83
N VAL A 16 -7.98 -2.76 14.97
CA VAL A 16 -8.17 -1.85 13.83
C VAL A 16 -6.93 -1.85 12.91
N LEU A 17 -5.73 -1.74 13.48
CA LEU A 17 -4.48 -1.81 12.69
C LEU A 17 -4.33 -3.15 11.99
N LEU A 18 -4.59 -4.25 12.69
CA LEU A 18 -4.51 -5.59 12.12
C LEU A 18 -5.47 -5.74 10.92
N LYS A 19 -6.72 -5.29 11.09
CA LYS A 19 -7.72 -5.32 10.01
C LYS A 19 -7.31 -4.44 8.83
N ALA A 20 -6.83 -3.23 9.08
CA ALA A 20 -6.38 -2.31 8.04
C ALA A 20 -5.18 -2.89 7.26
N GLY A 21 -4.18 -3.43 7.97
CA GLY A 21 -3.02 -4.07 7.35
C GLY A 21 -3.38 -5.30 6.53
N LEU A 22 -4.28 -6.15 7.03
CA LEU A 22 -4.78 -7.32 6.28
C LEU A 22 -5.49 -6.90 4.99
N VAL A 23 -6.35 -5.88 5.05
CA VAL A 23 -7.04 -5.37 3.86
C VAL A 23 -6.05 -4.78 2.85
N MET A 24 -5.04 -4.03 3.29
CA MET A 24 -3.98 -3.51 2.40
C MET A 24 -3.21 -4.64 1.72
N VAL A 25 -2.87 -5.72 2.44
CA VAL A 25 -2.18 -6.88 1.84
C VAL A 25 -3.06 -7.54 0.78
N VAL A 26 -4.35 -7.76 1.06
CA VAL A 26 -5.28 -8.36 0.09
C VAL A 26 -5.44 -7.47 -1.14
N LEU A 27 -5.67 -6.17 -0.97
CA LEU A 27 -5.78 -5.22 -2.08
C LEU A 27 -4.50 -5.19 -2.91
N GLY A 28 -3.34 -5.08 -2.26
CA GLY A 28 -2.04 -5.07 -2.93
C GLY A 28 -1.79 -6.35 -3.74
N HIS A 29 -2.21 -7.52 -3.26
CA HIS A 29 -2.14 -8.76 -4.04
C HIS A 29 -3.05 -8.74 -5.26
N LEU A 30 -4.29 -8.28 -5.12
CA LEU A 30 -5.21 -8.15 -6.26
C LEU A 30 -4.64 -7.20 -7.32
N SER A 31 -4.09 -6.05 -6.89
CA SER A 31 -3.43 -5.08 -7.75
C SER A 31 -2.19 -5.66 -8.42
N PHE A 32 -1.36 -6.40 -7.68
CA PHE A 32 -0.17 -7.05 -8.22
C PHE A 32 -0.52 -8.05 -9.32
N VAL A 33 -1.55 -8.89 -9.09
CA VAL A 33 -2.02 -9.86 -10.08
C VAL A 33 -2.57 -9.15 -11.33
N ALA A 34 -3.42 -8.13 -11.14
CA ALA A 34 -3.96 -7.36 -12.27
C ALA A 34 -2.84 -6.68 -13.08
N ALA A 35 -1.87 -6.05 -12.40
CA ALA A 35 -0.72 -5.43 -13.02
C ALA A 35 0.19 -6.43 -13.73
N ALA A 36 0.39 -7.63 -13.18
CA ALA A 36 1.18 -8.69 -13.81
C ALA A 36 0.53 -9.21 -15.10
N ILE A 37 -0.80 -9.38 -15.10
CA ILE A 37 -1.56 -9.75 -16.31
C ILE A 37 -1.40 -8.64 -17.36
N LEU A 38 -1.61 -7.38 -16.98
CA LEU A 38 -1.45 -6.23 -17.87
C LEU A 38 -0.02 -6.11 -18.43
N HIS A 39 0.99 -6.33 -17.59
CA HIS A 39 2.39 -6.33 -18.00
C HIS A 39 2.68 -7.44 -19.03
N GLY A 40 2.19 -8.66 -18.79
CA GLY A 40 2.29 -9.77 -19.75
C GLY A 40 1.58 -9.50 -21.07
N THR A 41 0.43 -8.81 -21.03
CA THR A 41 -0.28 -8.36 -22.24
C THR A 41 0.40 -7.19 -22.94
N VAL A 42 1.30 -6.45 -22.30
CA VAL A 42 2.04 -5.37 -22.98
C VAL A 42 3.33 -5.91 -23.60
N LEU A 43 4.08 -6.76 -22.88
CA LEU A 43 5.31 -7.37 -23.39
C LEU A 43 5.10 -8.23 -24.64
N ARG A 44 3.96 -8.91 -24.74
CA ARG A 44 3.64 -9.75 -25.91
C ARG A 44 3.34 -8.92 -27.18
N TYR A 45 3.01 -7.64 -27.03
CA TYR A 45 2.50 -6.80 -28.10
C TYR A 45 3.45 -5.64 -28.44
N VAL A 46 4.26 -5.14 -27.49
CA VAL A 46 5.22 -4.05 -27.72
C VAL A 46 6.60 -4.62 -28.05
N THR A 47 6.81 -5.09 -29.27
CA THR A 47 8.14 -5.53 -29.73
C THR A 47 9.00 -4.39 -30.30
N THR A 48 8.44 -3.20 -30.54
CA THR A 48 9.19 -2.00 -30.95
C THR A 48 8.57 -0.73 -30.36
N PRO A 49 9.12 -0.16 -29.27
CA PRO A 49 8.63 1.08 -28.67
C PRO A 49 9.16 2.27 -29.47
N HIS A 50 8.47 2.65 -30.55
CA HIS A 50 8.75 3.91 -31.27
C HIS A 50 7.64 4.95 -31.08
N ASP A 51 6.52 4.58 -30.44
CA ASP A 51 5.39 5.47 -30.18
C ASP A 51 5.32 5.91 -28.71
N ALA A 52 5.10 7.21 -28.49
CA ALA A 52 4.96 7.81 -27.16
C ALA A 52 3.84 7.17 -26.31
N VAL A 53 2.79 6.67 -26.97
CA VAL A 53 1.65 6.01 -26.31
C VAL A 53 2.05 4.64 -25.75
N ALA A 54 2.86 3.87 -26.49
CA ALA A 54 3.38 2.58 -26.03
C ALA A 54 4.31 2.76 -24.81
N LEU A 55 5.14 3.81 -24.83
CA LEU A 55 5.98 4.16 -23.69
C LEU A 55 5.14 4.50 -22.44
N GLN A 56 4.05 5.26 -22.61
CA GLN A 56 3.14 5.59 -21.52
C GLN A 56 2.55 4.34 -20.87
N TYR A 57 2.05 3.38 -21.66
CA TYR A 57 1.51 2.12 -21.12
C TYR A 57 2.56 1.30 -20.36
N CYS A 58 3.78 1.23 -20.88
CA CYS A 58 4.89 0.56 -20.18
C CYS A 58 5.20 1.20 -18.83
N VAL A 59 5.32 2.53 -18.77
CA VAL A 59 5.61 3.27 -17.53
C VAL A 59 4.49 3.06 -16.51
N VAL A 60 3.22 3.22 -16.93
CA VAL A 60 2.06 3.03 -16.04
C VAL A 60 2.03 1.61 -15.48
N ASN A 61 2.33 0.60 -16.29
CA ASN A 61 2.39 -0.80 -15.81
C ASN A 61 3.52 -1.02 -14.80
N ILE A 62 4.73 -0.51 -15.05
CA ILE A 62 5.86 -0.66 -14.11
C ILE A 62 5.54 0.05 -12.78
N VAL A 63 4.98 1.26 -12.86
CA VAL A 63 4.55 2.01 -11.67
C VAL A 63 3.45 1.26 -10.92
N SER A 64 2.49 0.64 -11.62
CA SER A 64 1.43 -0.16 -11.01
C SER A 64 1.97 -1.37 -10.24
N VAL A 65 2.88 -2.15 -10.85
CA VAL A 65 3.54 -3.29 -10.20
C VAL A 65 4.34 -2.84 -8.97
N THR A 66 5.12 -1.77 -9.12
CA THR A 66 5.93 -1.21 -8.03
C THR A 66 5.03 -0.72 -6.88
N SER A 67 3.95 -0.01 -7.20
CA SER A 67 2.95 0.45 -6.23
C SER A 67 2.36 -0.71 -5.44
N ALA A 68 1.94 -1.78 -6.12
CA ALA A 68 1.35 -2.95 -5.47
C ALA A 68 2.31 -3.62 -4.48
N ILE A 69 3.60 -3.76 -4.83
CA ILE A 69 4.62 -4.30 -3.93
C ILE A 69 4.80 -3.42 -2.69
N VAL A 70 4.83 -2.09 -2.88
CA VAL A 70 4.94 -1.13 -1.78
C VAL A 70 3.71 -1.19 -0.87
N VAL A 71 2.50 -1.33 -1.43
CA VAL A 71 1.25 -1.50 -0.66
C VAL A 71 1.27 -2.80 0.16
N ILE A 72 1.69 -3.92 -0.43
CA ILE A 72 1.82 -5.21 0.29
C ILE A 72 2.81 -5.06 1.45
N SER A 73 4.01 -4.51 1.19
CA SER A 73 5.03 -4.33 2.22
C SER A 73 4.59 -3.38 3.34
N SER A 74 3.88 -2.30 3.00
CA SER A 74 3.30 -1.38 3.98
C SER A 74 2.20 -2.05 4.81
N GLY A 75 1.33 -2.86 4.19
CA GLY A 75 0.32 -3.65 4.89
C GLY A 75 0.93 -4.62 5.90
N ILE A 76 2.02 -5.31 5.53
CA ILE A 76 2.78 -6.17 6.45
C ILE A 76 3.37 -5.33 7.60
N ALA A 77 3.96 -4.17 7.31
CA ALA A 77 4.52 -3.28 8.33
C ALA A 77 3.44 -2.81 9.33
N VAL A 78 2.23 -2.51 8.86
CA VAL A 78 1.06 -2.17 9.70
C VAL A 78 0.66 -3.35 10.60
N ILE A 79 0.64 -4.57 10.06
CA ILE A 79 0.37 -5.80 10.86
C ILE A 79 1.43 -5.97 11.94
N VAL A 80 2.71 -5.80 11.62
CA VAL A 80 3.80 -5.87 12.61
C VAL A 80 3.64 -4.76 13.65
N LEU A 81 3.26 -3.54 13.26
CA LEU A 81 3.04 -2.42 14.16
C LEU A 81 1.90 -2.70 15.15
N SER A 82 0.86 -3.42 14.74
CA SER A 82 -0.23 -3.82 15.63
C SER A 82 0.26 -4.68 16.82
N ARG A 83 1.34 -5.46 16.62
CA ARG A 83 1.96 -6.27 17.68
C ARG A 83 2.99 -5.47 18.47
N TYR A 84 3.80 -4.67 17.79
CA TYR A 84 4.90 -3.90 18.37
C TYR A 84 4.65 -2.39 18.41
N LEU A 85 3.47 -2.00 18.90
CA LEU A 85 3.07 -0.59 19.06
C LEU A 85 4.10 0.34 19.73
N PRO A 86 4.89 -0.06 20.75
CA PRO A 86 5.87 0.85 21.38
C PRO A 86 7.11 1.13 20.52
N SER A 87 7.35 0.39 19.44
CA SER A 87 8.55 0.59 18.60
C SER A 87 8.48 1.91 17.82
N MET A 88 9.41 2.83 18.10
CA MET A 88 9.48 4.14 17.44
C MET A 88 9.83 4.01 15.95
N VAL A 89 10.81 3.16 15.62
CA VAL A 89 11.25 2.93 14.24
C VAL A 89 10.07 2.47 13.39
N LEU A 90 9.30 1.49 13.88
CA LEU A 90 8.21 0.91 13.13
C LEU A 90 7.05 1.90 12.87
N ARG A 91 6.80 2.83 13.80
CA ARG A 91 5.82 3.91 13.60
C ARG A 91 6.25 4.81 12.44
N TRP A 92 7.50 5.24 12.41
CA TRP A 92 8.03 6.06 11.32
C TRP A 92 8.07 5.30 9.99
N THR A 93 8.43 4.02 10.02
CA THR A 93 8.41 3.15 8.83
C THR A 93 7.00 3.03 8.26
N VAL A 94 5.98 2.77 9.09
CA VAL A 94 4.59 2.68 8.63
C VAL A 94 4.09 4.03 8.12
N PHE A 95 4.40 5.13 8.82
CA PHE A 95 4.02 6.47 8.40
C PHE A 95 4.62 6.83 7.03
N SER A 96 5.94 6.66 6.89
CA SER A 96 6.66 6.96 5.64
C SER A 96 6.22 6.06 4.48
N SER A 97 6.10 4.74 4.72
CA SER A 97 5.65 3.80 3.69
C SER A 97 4.20 4.05 3.27
N SER A 98 3.31 4.45 4.19
CA SER A 98 1.93 4.79 3.85
C SER A 98 1.83 6.05 2.98
N ILE A 99 2.68 7.06 3.24
CA ILE A 99 2.80 8.24 2.37
C ILE A 99 3.27 7.84 0.98
N ALA A 100 4.30 6.99 0.89
CA ALA A 100 4.79 6.46 -0.38
C ALA A 100 3.69 5.69 -1.14
N CYS A 101 2.88 4.88 -0.44
CA CYS A 101 1.73 4.18 -1.02
C CYS A 101 0.74 5.17 -1.63
N VAL A 102 0.35 6.23 -0.93
CA VAL A 102 -0.59 7.24 -1.45
C VAL A 102 -0.02 7.90 -2.71
N LEU A 103 1.24 8.32 -2.69
CA LEU A 103 1.86 8.96 -3.85
C LEU A 103 1.93 8.02 -5.06
N LEU A 104 2.33 6.78 -4.86
CA LEU A 104 2.45 5.78 -5.92
C LEU A 104 1.07 5.37 -6.46
N THR A 105 0.09 5.12 -5.60
CA THR A 105 -1.28 4.75 -6.01
C THR A 105 -1.98 5.88 -6.73
N LEU A 106 -1.80 7.14 -6.31
CA LEU A 106 -2.32 8.30 -7.04
C LEU A 106 -1.66 8.48 -8.40
N THR A 107 -0.33 8.33 -8.46
CA THR A 107 0.41 8.39 -9.74
C THR A 107 -0.06 7.28 -10.68
N CYS A 108 -0.27 6.07 -10.16
CA CYS A 108 -0.80 4.95 -10.92
C CYS A 108 -2.23 5.20 -11.40
N ALA A 109 -3.11 5.72 -10.55
CA ALA A 109 -4.49 6.05 -10.89
C ALA A 109 -4.55 7.11 -11.99
N LEU A 110 -3.75 8.18 -11.91
CA LEU A 110 -3.65 9.20 -12.95
C LEU A 110 -3.12 8.62 -14.27
N GLY A 111 -2.11 7.74 -14.20
CA GLY A 111 -1.57 7.05 -15.36
C GLY A 111 -2.58 6.12 -16.05
N LEU A 112 -3.35 5.37 -15.26
CA LEU A 112 -4.43 4.50 -15.75
C LEU A 112 -5.59 5.32 -16.33
N LEU A 113 -5.99 6.41 -15.67
CA LEU A 113 -6.99 7.34 -16.19
C LEU A 113 -6.57 7.96 -17.52
N ALA A 114 -5.32 8.42 -17.61
CA ALA A 114 -4.78 8.95 -18.86
C ALA A 114 -4.74 7.88 -19.96
N SER A 115 -4.39 6.65 -19.61
CA SER A 115 -4.39 5.51 -20.54
C SER A 115 -5.80 5.23 -21.07
N ILE A 116 -6.78 5.12 -20.17
CA ILE A 116 -8.20 4.92 -20.52
C ILE A 116 -8.72 6.09 -21.38
N ALA A 117 -8.41 7.34 -21.01
CA ALA A 117 -8.88 8.53 -21.73
C ALA A 117 -8.30 8.61 -23.15
N VAL A 118 -7.00 8.37 -23.32
CA VAL A 118 -6.35 8.33 -24.64
C VAL A 118 -6.94 7.19 -25.49
N THR A 119 -7.22 6.05 -24.87
CA THR A 119 -7.85 4.92 -25.54
C THR A 119 -9.26 5.24 -26.06
N PHE A 120 -10.10 5.94 -25.28
CA PHE A 120 -11.40 6.42 -25.76
C PHE A 120 -11.28 7.52 -26.82
N ALA A 121 -10.39 8.50 -26.61
CA ALA A 121 -10.18 9.60 -27.55
C ALA A 121 -9.71 9.11 -28.93
N THR A 122 -8.96 8.02 -28.97
CA THR A 122 -8.47 7.39 -30.20
C THR A 122 -9.40 6.33 -30.77
N GLN A 123 -10.63 6.17 -30.25
CA GLN A 123 -11.60 5.13 -30.65
C GLN A 123 -11.00 3.71 -30.58
N GLY A 124 -10.06 3.49 -29.66
CA GLY A 124 -9.32 2.25 -29.50
C GLY A 124 -8.23 1.99 -30.56
N ARG A 125 -8.08 2.87 -31.57
CA ARG A 125 -7.08 2.69 -32.65
C ARG A 125 -5.66 2.60 -32.11
N ALA A 126 -5.32 3.28 -31.01
CA ALA A 126 -3.98 3.24 -30.40
C ALA A 126 -3.60 1.90 -29.73
N LEU A 127 -4.58 1.05 -29.39
CA LEU A 127 -4.34 -0.34 -28.95
C LEU A 127 -4.23 -1.29 -30.15
N LEU A 128 -4.84 -0.92 -31.29
CA LEU A 128 -4.87 -1.68 -32.53
C LEU A 128 -3.68 -1.37 -33.47
N THR A 129 -2.98 -0.24 -33.32
CA THR A 129 -1.78 0.08 -34.12
C THR A 129 -0.62 -0.91 -33.92
N VAL A 130 -0.69 -1.72 -32.87
CA VAL A 130 0.26 -2.79 -32.58
C VAL A 130 0.01 -4.06 -33.41
N CYS A 131 -1.19 -4.23 -33.97
CA CYS A 131 -1.35 -5.10 -35.13
C CYS A 131 -0.70 -4.35 -36.30
N THR A 132 0.32 -4.94 -36.93
CA THR A 132 0.97 -4.39 -38.12
C THR A 132 -0.03 -4.26 -39.27
N PHE A 133 -0.79 -3.17 -39.28
CA PHE A 133 -1.58 -2.73 -40.43
C PHE A 133 -0.60 -2.16 -41.46
N GLY A 134 0.09 -3.07 -42.15
CA GLY A 134 0.78 -2.78 -43.38
C GLY A 134 -0.23 -2.35 -44.43
N SER A 135 -0.38 -1.03 -44.59
CA SER A 135 -1.19 -0.32 -45.61
C SER A 135 -2.72 -0.24 -45.39
N PRO A 136 -3.31 0.96 -45.53
CA PRO A 136 -4.76 1.17 -45.42
C PRO A 136 -5.57 0.63 -46.62
N GLU A 137 -4.93 0.20 -47.71
CA GLU A 137 -5.61 -0.42 -48.86
C GLU A 137 -5.83 -1.93 -48.70
N LEU A 138 -5.15 -2.60 -47.77
CA LEU A 138 -5.32 -4.04 -47.51
C LEU A 138 -6.41 -4.33 -46.46
N LEU A 139 -7.15 -3.30 -46.01
CA LEU A 139 -8.25 -3.43 -45.04
C LEU A 139 -9.52 -4.05 -45.66
N VAL A 140 -9.55 -4.20 -46.98
CA VAL A 140 -10.68 -4.80 -47.73
C VAL A 140 -10.41 -6.26 -48.12
N LEU A 141 -9.18 -6.76 -47.99
CA LEU A 141 -8.79 -8.03 -48.62
C LEU A 141 -8.24 -9.15 -47.72
N THR A 142 -8.17 -8.96 -46.40
CA THR A 142 -7.79 -10.04 -45.47
C THR A 142 -8.70 -10.06 -44.23
N PRO A 143 -9.80 -10.84 -44.27
CA PRO A 143 -10.76 -10.96 -43.16
C PRO A 143 -10.25 -11.76 -41.95
N ASP A 144 -9.14 -12.49 -42.08
CA ASP A 144 -8.72 -13.48 -41.09
C ASP A 144 -7.50 -13.03 -40.29
N CYS A 145 -7.75 -12.22 -39.26
CA CYS A 145 -6.85 -12.14 -38.13
C CYS A 145 -7.21 -13.30 -37.18
N PRO A 146 -6.27 -14.18 -36.79
CA PRO A 146 -6.57 -15.37 -35.96
C PRO A 146 -7.02 -15.02 -34.53
N PHE A 147 -7.01 -13.74 -34.16
CA PHE A 147 -7.51 -13.21 -32.90
C PHE A 147 -8.47 -12.07 -33.17
N ASP A 148 -9.70 -12.18 -32.67
CA ASP A 148 -10.69 -11.10 -32.70
C ASP A 148 -10.21 -9.94 -31.81
N PRO A 149 -9.82 -8.79 -32.40
CA PRO A 149 -9.20 -7.69 -31.66
C PRO A 149 -10.21 -6.95 -30.75
N THR A 150 -11.52 -7.09 -31.00
CA THR A 150 -12.56 -6.45 -30.17
C THR A 150 -12.60 -7.02 -28.75
N ARG A 151 -12.29 -8.32 -28.60
CA ARG A 151 -12.32 -9.04 -27.31
C ARG A 151 -11.12 -8.69 -26.42
N ILE A 152 -9.93 -8.53 -27.02
CA ILE A 152 -8.70 -8.17 -26.31
C ILE A 152 -8.79 -6.72 -25.81
N TYR A 153 -9.31 -5.82 -26.65
CA TYR A 153 -9.56 -4.42 -26.28
C TYR A 153 -10.48 -4.28 -25.06
N SER A 154 -11.62 -4.96 -25.08
CA SER A 154 -12.59 -4.93 -23.97
C SER A 154 -12.00 -5.50 -22.67
N SER A 155 -11.22 -6.58 -22.77
CA SER A 155 -10.58 -7.23 -21.62
C SER A 155 -9.52 -6.36 -20.97
N SER A 156 -8.65 -5.72 -21.76
CA SER A 156 -7.61 -4.82 -21.24
C SER A 156 -8.20 -3.56 -20.60
N LEU A 157 -9.24 -2.97 -21.21
CA LEU A 157 -9.93 -1.80 -20.66
C LEU A 157 -10.64 -2.16 -19.34
N CYS A 158 -11.25 -3.35 -19.27
CA CYS A 158 -11.84 -3.85 -18.03
C CYS A 158 -10.78 -4.03 -16.93
N LEU A 159 -9.62 -4.62 -17.25
CA LEU A 159 -8.52 -4.76 -16.31
C LEU A 159 -7.96 -3.41 -15.85
N TRP A 160 -7.82 -2.42 -16.73
CA TRP A 160 -7.44 -1.06 -16.32
C TRP A 160 -8.49 -0.41 -15.42
N GLY A 161 -9.78 -0.62 -15.69
CA GLY A 161 -10.86 -0.17 -14.82
C GLY A 161 -10.81 -0.81 -13.44
N ILE A 162 -10.61 -2.13 -13.36
CA ILE A 162 -10.45 -2.86 -12.09
C ILE A 162 -9.21 -2.35 -11.34
N SER A 163 -8.06 -2.25 -12.02
CA SER A 163 -6.82 -1.72 -11.41
C SER A 163 -7.00 -0.29 -10.91
N LEU A 164 -7.73 0.56 -11.63
CA LEU A 164 -8.03 1.93 -11.19
C LEU A 164 -8.83 1.93 -9.88
N VAL A 165 -9.89 1.12 -9.80
CA VAL A 165 -10.70 0.96 -8.58
C VAL A 165 -9.85 0.45 -7.42
N LEU A 166 -8.98 -0.53 -7.67
CA LEU A 166 -8.06 -1.05 -6.67
C LEU A 166 -7.08 0.03 -6.18
N CYS A 167 -6.45 0.80 -7.08
CA CYS A 167 -5.55 1.91 -6.69
C CYS A 167 -6.26 2.95 -5.83
N VAL A 168 -7.50 3.31 -6.16
CA VAL A 168 -8.30 4.24 -5.34
C VAL A 168 -8.56 3.62 -3.95
N ALA A 169 -8.98 2.35 -3.88
CA ALA A 169 -9.20 1.67 -2.61
C ALA A 169 -7.92 1.61 -1.76
N GLU A 170 -6.79 1.25 -2.36
CA GLU A 170 -5.47 1.24 -1.72
C GLU A 170 -5.10 2.62 -1.16
N SER A 171 -5.31 3.69 -1.94
CA SER A 171 -5.04 5.06 -1.49
C SER A 171 -5.88 5.43 -0.27
N VAL A 172 -7.17 5.03 -0.23
CA VAL A 172 -8.06 5.28 0.91
C VAL A 172 -7.55 4.56 2.16
N PHE A 173 -7.19 3.28 2.04
CA PHE A 173 -6.65 2.51 3.17
C PHE A 173 -5.27 3.02 3.62
N ALA A 174 -4.41 3.45 2.69
CA ALA A 174 -3.12 4.06 3.01
C ALA A 174 -3.30 5.38 3.76
N VAL A 175 -4.24 6.25 3.35
CA VAL A 175 -4.61 7.47 4.09
C VAL A 175 -5.13 7.14 5.48
N ARG A 176 -5.97 6.10 5.63
CA ARG A 176 -6.41 5.63 6.95
C ARG A 176 -5.23 5.17 7.81
N CYS A 177 -4.24 4.48 7.23
CA CYS A 177 -3.03 4.08 7.95
C CYS A 177 -2.18 5.28 8.38
N ILE A 178 -2.08 6.33 7.55
CA ILE A 178 -1.44 7.60 7.93
C ILE A 178 -2.16 8.22 9.12
N GLN A 179 -3.49 8.33 9.07
CA GLN A 179 -4.31 8.89 10.17
C GLN A 179 -4.10 8.11 11.47
N LEU A 180 -4.19 6.77 11.43
CA LEU A 180 -4.00 5.91 12.59
C LEU A 180 -2.57 6.04 13.17
N THR A 181 -1.56 6.10 12.31
CA THR A 181 -0.16 6.22 12.74
C THR A 181 0.15 7.61 13.28
N HIS A 182 -0.46 8.65 12.70
CA HIS A 182 -0.38 10.02 13.19
C HIS A 182 -0.91 10.13 14.62
N GLN A 183 -2.08 9.56 14.90
CA GLN A 183 -2.64 9.52 16.26
C GLN A 183 -1.67 8.84 17.25
N VAL A 184 -1.01 7.75 16.84
CA VAL A 184 -0.01 7.05 17.66
C VAL A 184 1.24 7.89 17.92
N LEU A 185 1.61 8.75 16.97
CA LEU A 185 2.78 9.63 17.06
C LEU A 185 2.49 10.88 17.91
N GLU A 186 1.33 11.52 17.71
CA GLU A 186 0.86 12.69 18.48
C GLU A 186 0.72 12.40 19.97
N LEU A 187 0.33 11.17 20.32
CA LEU A 187 0.15 10.79 21.70
C LEU A 187 1.48 10.61 22.44
N ARG A 188 2.64 10.79 21.78
CA ARG A 188 3.95 10.56 22.39
C ARG A 188 5.16 11.26 21.75
N PRO A 189 5.28 12.59 21.87
CA PRO A 189 6.57 13.26 21.73
C PRO A 189 7.54 12.95 22.90
N TRP A 190 7.08 12.32 24.00
CA TRP A 190 7.77 12.35 25.31
C TRP A 190 7.84 10.99 26.07
N TRP A 191 8.23 9.89 25.42
CA TRP A 191 8.86 8.73 26.13
C TRP A 191 10.33 8.60 25.72
N GLY A 192 11.05 9.72 25.72
CA GLY A 192 12.48 9.80 25.41
C GLY A 192 13.35 10.13 26.62
N LYS A 193 12.90 9.85 27.86
CA LYS A 193 13.74 10.01 29.06
C LYS A 193 13.30 9.09 30.19
N SER A 194 13.65 7.81 30.12
CA SER A 194 13.85 6.93 31.28
C SER A 194 14.55 5.66 30.81
N GLY A 195 15.86 5.64 31.02
CA GLY A 195 16.73 4.53 30.64
C GLY A 195 18.21 4.89 30.80
N HIS A 196 18.58 5.61 31.87
CA HIS A 196 19.95 5.53 32.35
C HIS A 196 20.13 4.12 32.93
N HIS A 197 20.58 3.17 32.11
CA HIS A 197 21.25 2.00 32.65
C HIS A 197 22.69 2.39 32.93
N VAL A 198 22.91 2.72 34.21
CA VAL A 198 24.21 2.66 34.87
C VAL A 198 24.82 1.28 34.58
N VAL A 199 25.92 1.25 33.84
CA VAL A 199 26.83 0.11 33.84
C VAL A 199 27.74 0.31 35.05
N GLN A 200 27.44 -0.38 36.14
CA GLN A 200 28.45 -0.70 37.15
C GLN A 200 28.05 -1.99 37.87
N SER A 201 28.92 -2.98 37.76
CA SER A 201 28.95 -4.24 38.52
C SER A 201 30.45 -4.63 38.59
N PRO A 202 30.98 -5.29 39.65
CA PRO A 202 30.28 -6.17 40.60
C PRO A 202 30.55 -5.96 42.11
N GLU A 203 29.55 -6.40 42.89
CA GLU A 203 29.43 -6.94 44.27
C GLU A 203 30.65 -7.08 45.23
N PRO A 204 30.47 -7.49 46.52
CA PRO A 204 29.32 -7.44 47.47
C PRO A 204 29.73 -6.90 48.87
N VAL A 205 28.83 -6.73 49.85
CA VAL A 205 29.06 -6.91 51.32
C VAL A 205 27.76 -6.70 52.12
N GLU A 206 27.51 -7.66 53.02
CA GLU A 206 26.68 -7.71 54.24
C GLU A 206 25.71 -6.57 54.62
N GLY A 207 24.51 -6.98 55.09
CA GLY A 207 24.04 -6.50 56.39
C GLY A 207 22.57 -6.07 56.53
N HIS A 208 21.76 -6.98 57.06
CA HIS A 208 20.81 -6.76 58.16
C HIS A 208 19.64 -5.72 58.09
N ASN A 209 18.43 -6.27 58.32
CA ASN A 209 17.33 -5.82 59.20
C ASN A 209 15.96 -5.42 58.61
N LEU A 210 14.97 -6.23 59.03
CA LEU A 210 13.55 -5.99 59.26
C LEU A 210 13.17 -4.56 59.73
N MET A 211 12.08 -4.00 59.16
CA MET A 211 10.94 -3.34 59.86
C MET A 211 10.06 -2.63 58.80
N SER A 212 8.82 -3.08 58.58
CA SER A 212 7.59 -2.63 59.26
C SER A 212 6.84 -1.57 58.44
N CYS A 213 5.72 -1.98 57.84
CA CYS A 213 4.65 -1.06 57.44
C CYS A 213 3.43 -1.35 58.31
N THR A 214 3.25 -0.57 59.37
CA THR A 214 2.03 -0.53 60.19
C THR A 214 1.29 0.80 60.00
N SER A 215 -0.02 0.66 59.74
CA SER A 215 -1.13 1.53 60.15
C SER A 215 -1.24 2.92 59.48
N SER A 216 -2.38 3.33 58.92
CA SER A 216 -3.62 3.52 59.68
C SER A 216 -4.88 3.73 58.83
N VAL A 217 -5.94 3.08 59.31
CA VAL A 217 -7.42 3.12 59.10
C VAL A 217 -7.97 4.49 59.62
N PRO A 218 -9.19 5.02 59.31
CA PRO A 218 -10.48 4.31 59.40
C PRO A 218 -11.63 4.59 58.40
N LEU A 219 -12.43 3.52 58.21
CA LEU A 219 -13.84 3.57 57.78
C LEU A 219 -14.73 3.57 59.03
N THR A 220 -15.70 4.48 59.10
CA THR A 220 -16.85 4.39 60.00
C THR A 220 -18.13 4.24 59.19
N LEU A 221 -19.01 3.41 59.77
CA LEU A 221 -20.36 2.99 59.40
C LEU A 221 -21.31 4.17 59.14
#